data_AF-A0A7C3X562-F1
#
_entry.id   AF-A0A7C3X562-F1
#
_cell.length_a   1.000
_cell.length_b   1.000
_cell.length_c   1.000
_cell.angle_alpha   90.00
_cell.angle_beta   90.00
_cell.angle_gamma   90.00
#
_symmetry.space_group_name_H-M   'P 1'
#
loop_
_entity.id
_entity.type
_entity.pdbx_description
1 polymer ?
#
loop_
_entity_poly.entity_id
_entity_poly.type
_entity_poly.pdbx_seq_one_letter_code
_entity_poly.pdbx_strand_id
1 'polypeptide(L)'
;MKLNIPQKKIEGFLRFLDFTRSHPHLSRVALRLAYKVPRLKMALPVSYRIYMGGRILESYRVDAERGEISFASVDRQIVGSEYLEVVFRNLAEAVGKEKARRAMYDMHFRIMKEQLQALDLDEIFPRFCASLFREPVDPALLEKNPSLARLYGEMESMLLRLLFSESGWGSPTFDTTPVPGRVTVRKSVESQWIRPSEEPVCYAMAGSLAAFVTHISGEKIEARETRCAATGEPDCTFVLERKA
;
A
#
# COMPACT_ATOMS: atom_id res chain seq x y z
N MET A 1 6.36 -11.45 -18.21
CA MET A 1 4.96 -11.44 -18.70
C MET A 1 4.81 -10.54 -19.93
N LYS A 2 4.02 -10.91 -20.94
CA LYS A 2 3.53 -9.93 -21.93
C LYS A 2 2.24 -9.29 -21.40
N LEU A 3 2.34 -8.12 -20.77
CA LEU A 3 1.16 -7.31 -20.43
C LEU A 3 0.42 -6.95 -21.73
N ASN A 4 -0.69 -7.62 -22.01
CA ASN A 4 -1.50 -7.38 -23.21
C ASN A 4 -2.72 -6.53 -22.87
N ILE A 5 -2.48 -5.30 -22.41
CA ILE A 5 -3.54 -4.32 -22.20
C ILE A 5 -3.64 -3.46 -23.47
N PRO A 6 -4.78 -3.46 -24.18
CA PRO A 6 -4.94 -2.63 -25.38
C PRO A 6 -4.71 -1.16 -25.06
N GLN A 7 -3.85 -0.50 -25.84
CA GLN A 7 -3.49 0.93 -25.67
C GLN A 7 -4.73 1.83 -25.53
N LYS A 8 -5.77 1.60 -26.34
CA LYS A 8 -7.05 2.34 -26.25
C LYS A 8 -7.73 2.23 -24.87
N LYS A 9 -7.61 1.10 -24.18
CA LYS A 9 -8.15 0.93 -22.81
C LYS A 9 -7.34 1.74 -21.80
N ILE A 10 -6.00 1.71 -21.92
CA ILE A 10 -5.10 2.50 -21.08
C ILE A 10 -5.45 3.99 -21.20
N GLU A 11 -5.45 4.51 -22.42
CA GLU A 11 -5.74 5.92 -22.71
C GLU A 11 -7.17 6.33 -22.33
N GLY A 12 -8.15 5.44 -22.55
CA GLY A 12 -9.53 5.67 -22.11
C GLY A 12 -9.63 5.81 -20.60
N PHE A 13 -8.96 4.94 -19.86
CA PHE A 13 -8.96 4.97 -18.40
C PHE A 13 -8.18 6.16 -17.84
N LEU A 14 -7.01 6.49 -18.40
CA LEU A 14 -6.26 7.68 -18.01
C LEU A 14 -7.06 8.96 -18.24
N ARG A 15 -7.76 9.09 -19.38
CA ARG A 15 -8.68 10.21 -19.63
C ARG A 15 -9.81 10.28 -18.61
N PHE A 16 -10.34 9.14 -18.20
CA PHE A 16 -11.33 9.08 -17.12
C PHE A 16 -10.73 9.58 -15.80
N LEU A 17 -9.51 9.13 -15.42
CA LEU A 17 -8.83 9.62 -14.22
C LEU A 17 -8.59 11.14 -14.28
N ASP A 18 -8.11 11.65 -15.41
CA ASP A 18 -7.90 13.08 -15.63
C ASP A 18 -9.19 13.88 -15.49
N PHE A 19 -10.27 13.41 -16.13
CA PHE A 19 -11.58 14.04 -16.00
C PHE A 19 -12.03 14.10 -14.54
N THR A 20 -11.87 13.00 -13.78
CA THR A 20 -12.31 12.96 -12.38
C THR A 20 -11.53 13.92 -11.48
N ARG A 21 -10.24 14.12 -11.76
CA ARG A 21 -9.38 15.05 -11.04
C ARG A 21 -9.67 16.51 -11.39
N SER A 22 -9.89 16.81 -12.66
CA SER A 22 -10.22 18.15 -13.12
C SER A 22 -11.62 18.60 -12.71
N HIS A 23 -12.55 17.67 -12.50
CA HIS A 23 -13.94 17.95 -12.13
C HIS A 23 -14.34 17.25 -10.83
N PRO A 24 -13.71 17.56 -9.68
CA PRO A 24 -13.91 16.80 -8.44
C PRO A 24 -15.34 16.92 -7.91
N HIS A 25 -15.99 18.08 -8.08
CA HIS A 25 -17.38 18.29 -7.66
C HIS A 25 -18.36 17.48 -8.53
N LEU A 26 -18.25 17.58 -9.85
CA LEU A 26 -19.10 16.86 -10.79
C LEU A 26 -18.94 15.34 -10.62
N SER A 27 -17.68 14.89 -10.51
CA SER A 27 -17.35 13.49 -10.27
C SER A 27 -17.97 13.04 -8.95
N ARG A 28 -17.78 13.78 -7.86
CA ARG A 28 -18.38 13.43 -6.57
C ARG A 28 -19.91 13.35 -6.64
N VAL A 29 -20.59 14.25 -7.36
CA VAL A 29 -22.06 14.22 -7.52
C VAL A 29 -22.51 13.01 -8.33
N ALA A 30 -21.98 12.84 -9.55
CA ALA A 30 -22.32 11.73 -10.44
C ALA A 30 -22.04 10.37 -9.76
N LEU A 31 -20.89 10.28 -9.10
CA LEU A 31 -20.45 9.07 -8.43
C LEU A 31 -21.25 8.80 -7.15
N ARG A 32 -21.65 9.81 -6.37
CA ARG A 32 -22.59 9.62 -5.24
C ARG A 32 -23.94 9.08 -5.71
N LEU A 33 -24.45 9.55 -6.84
CA LEU A 33 -25.71 9.05 -7.41
C LEU A 33 -25.59 7.59 -7.81
N ALA A 34 -24.51 7.22 -8.51
CA ALA A 34 -24.22 5.83 -8.85
C ALA A 34 -24.02 4.93 -7.61
N TYR A 35 -23.35 5.43 -6.57
CA TYR A 35 -23.08 4.70 -5.33
C TYR A 35 -24.34 4.41 -4.49
N LYS A 36 -25.40 5.21 -4.65
CA LYS A 36 -26.69 4.97 -3.99
C LYS A 36 -27.46 3.78 -4.57
N VAL A 37 -27.05 3.23 -5.71
CA VAL A 37 -27.66 2.03 -6.31
C VAL A 37 -26.95 0.79 -5.75
N PRO A 38 -27.56 0.01 -4.83
CA PRO A 38 -26.85 -1.02 -4.07
C PRO A 38 -26.23 -2.11 -4.95
N ARG A 39 -26.93 -2.51 -6.03
CA ARG A 39 -26.44 -3.50 -7.00
C ARG A 39 -25.20 -3.02 -7.76
N LEU A 40 -25.14 -1.74 -8.11
CA LEU A 40 -23.99 -1.16 -8.81
C LEU A 40 -22.81 -1.04 -7.86
N LYS A 41 -23.04 -0.58 -6.63
CA LYS A 41 -22.02 -0.46 -5.58
C LYS A 41 -21.29 -1.77 -5.31
N MET A 42 -22.01 -2.89 -5.19
CA MET A 42 -21.41 -4.20 -4.91
C MET A 42 -20.65 -4.80 -6.09
N ALA A 43 -20.96 -4.37 -7.31
CA ALA A 43 -20.30 -4.87 -8.53
C ALA A 43 -19.01 -4.12 -8.88
N LEU A 44 -18.70 -3.01 -8.20
CA LEU A 44 -17.57 -2.15 -8.53
C LEU A 44 -16.32 -2.47 -7.69
N PRO A 45 -15.15 -2.59 -8.35
CA PRO A 45 -13.87 -2.69 -7.66
C PRO A 45 -13.63 -1.57 -6.63
N VAL A 46 -12.84 -1.86 -5.59
CA VAL A 46 -12.50 -0.91 -4.51
C VAL A 46 -11.95 0.40 -5.05
N SER A 47 -11.02 0.35 -6.01
CA SER A 47 -10.41 1.53 -6.63
C SER A 47 -11.46 2.48 -7.19
N TYR A 48 -12.46 1.99 -7.92
CA TYR A 48 -13.58 2.81 -8.38
C TYR A 48 -14.36 3.39 -7.21
N ARG A 49 -14.73 2.57 -6.22
CA ARG A 49 -15.48 3.06 -5.03
C ARG A 49 -14.73 4.18 -4.29
N ILE A 50 -13.40 4.12 -4.21
CA ILE A 50 -12.58 5.17 -3.60
C ILE A 50 -12.55 6.43 -4.47
N TYR A 51 -12.38 6.32 -5.79
CA TYR A 51 -12.51 7.47 -6.71
C TYR A 51 -13.90 8.10 -6.62
N MET A 52 -14.92 7.30 -6.28
CA MET A 52 -16.31 7.73 -6.07
C MET A 52 -16.55 8.45 -4.73
N GLY A 53 -15.51 8.64 -3.92
CA GLY A 53 -15.60 9.24 -2.60
C GLY A 53 -16.10 8.28 -1.51
N GLY A 54 -16.12 6.98 -1.80
CA GLY A 54 -16.29 5.94 -0.80
C GLY A 54 -15.12 5.91 0.16
N ARG A 55 -15.39 5.56 1.42
CA ARG A 55 -14.36 5.37 2.44
C ARG A 55 -13.77 3.97 2.32
N ILE A 56 -12.48 3.81 2.65
CA ILE A 56 -11.87 2.47 2.67
C ILE A 56 -12.65 1.51 3.57
N LEU A 57 -13.16 1.97 4.70
CA LEU A 57 -13.91 1.16 5.64
C LEU A 57 -15.15 0.51 5.00
N GLU A 58 -15.68 1.12 3.94
CA GLU A 58 -16.81 0.58 3.17
C GLU A 58 -16.40 -0.50 2.16
N SER A 59 -15.09 -0.75 2.02
CA SER A 59 -14.52 -1.87 1.26
C SER A 59 -14.20 -3.09 2.11
N TYR A 60 -14.19 -2.96 3.44
CA TYR A 60 -14.08 -4.11 4.33
C TYR A 60 -15.42 -4.84 4.38
N ARG A 61 -15.36 -6.16 4.34
CA ARG A 61 -16.48 -7.03 4.71
C ARG A 61 -16.36 -7.31 6.20
N VAL A 62 -17.43 -7.05 6.94
CA VAL A 62 -17.52 -7.35 8.38
C VAL A 62 -18.65 -8.35 8.56
N ASP A 63 -18.29 -9.54 9.02
CA ASP A 63 -19.24 -10.58 9.45
C ASP A 63 -19.17 -10.68 10.97
N ALA A 64 -20.09 -10.00 11.64
CA ALA A 64 -20.11 -9.92 13.10
C ALA A 64 -20.51 -11.25 13.77
N GLU A 65 -21.24 -12.12 13.07
CA GLU A 65 -21.65 -13.43 13.59
C GLU A 65 -20.46 -14.38 13.62
N ARG A 66 -19.57 -14.29 12.63
CA ARG A 66 -18.32 -15.07 12.56
C ARG A 66 -17.12 -14.39 13.20
N GLY A 67 -17.24 -13.12 13.55
CA GLY A 67 -16.13 -12.32 14.07
C GLY A 67 -15.05 -12.03 13.02
N GLU A 68 -15.44 -11.98 11.74
CA GLU A 68 -14.51 -11.80 10.62
C GLU A 68 -14.53 -10.36 10.09
N ILE A 69 -13.34 -9.82 9.85
CA ILE A 69 -13.14 -8.60 9.09
C ILE A 69 -12.20 -8.95 7.94
N SER A 70 -12.59 -8.70 6.69
CA SER A 70 -11.76 -9.04 5.53
C SER A 70 -11.71 -7.90 4.51
N PHE A 71 -10.57 -7.77 3.83
CA PHE A 71 -10.36 -6.84 2.72
C PHE A 71 -9.71 -7.56 1.55
N ALA A 72 -10.36 -7.53 0.38
CA ALA A 72 -9.88 -8.16 -0.85
C ALA A 72 -9.45 -9.63 -0.63
N SER A 73 -10.35 -10.41 -0.04
CA SER A 73 -10.16 -11.82 0.33
C SER A 73 -9.05 -12.12 1.36
N VAL A 74 -8.49 -11.10 2.02
CA VAL A 74 -7.53 -11.27 3.13
C VAL A 74 -8.17 -10.89 4.45
N ASP A 75 -8.11 -11.79 5.42
CA ASP A 75 -8.59 -11.55 6.78
C ASP A 75 -7.74 -10.50 7.50
N ARG A 76 -8.41 -9.71 8.33
CA ARG A 76 -7.87 -8.54 9.00
C ARG A 76 -8.32 -8.54 10.45
N GLN A 77 -7.47 -7.95 11.27
CA GLN A 77 -7.79 -7.62 12.64
C GLN A 77 -7.60 -6.12 12.83
N ILE A 78 -8.47 -5.51 13.61
CA ILE A 78 -8.29 -4.15 14.09
C ILE A 78 -7.61 -4.28 15.45
N VAL A 79 -6.38 -3.81 15.53
CA VAL A 79 -5.59 -3.79 16.76
C VAL A 79 -5.35 -2.35 17.18
N GLY A 80 -5.35 -2.12 18.50
CA GLY A 80 -4.86 -0.87 19.05
C GLY A 80 -3.42 -0.65 18.62
N SER A 81 -3.07 0.57 18.25
CA SER A 81 -1.75 0.88 17.70
C SER A 81 -0.62 0.74 18.74
N GLU A 82 -0.94 0.77 20.03
CA GLU A 82 -0.06 0.43 21.15
C GLU A 82 0.39 -1.03 21.15
N TYR A 83 -0.32 -1.92 20.45
CA TYR A 83 0.02 -3.34 20.38
C TYR A 83 1.45 -3.58 19.84
N LEU A 84 1.86 -2.82 18.82
CA LEU A 84 3.19 -2.95 18.22
C LEU A 84 4.30 -2.57 19.20
N GLU A 85 4.07 -1.55 20.04
CA GLU A 85 5.01 -1.15 21.09
C GLU A 85 5.17 -2.27 22.12
N VAL A 86 4.06 -2.85 22.59
CA VAL A 86 4.07 -3.95 23.55
C VAL A 86 4.79 -5.17 22.98
N VAL A 87 4.54 -5.53 21.72
CA VAL A 87 5.25 -6.62 21.04
C VAL A 87 6.75 -6.34 20.98
N PHE A 88 7.15 -5.15 20.53
CA PHE A 88 8.57 -4.80 20.42
C PHE A 88 9.28 -4.81 21.79
N ARG A 89 8.66 -4.23 22.83
CA ARG A 89 9.24 -4.19 24.17
C ARG A 89 9.45 -5.60 24.74
N ASN A 90 8.44 -6.45 24.66
CA ASN A 90 8.55 -7.84 25.11
C ASN A 90 9.63 -8.62 24.34
N LEU A 91 9.74 -8.42 23.01
CA LEU A 91 10.81 -9.01 22.22
C LEU A 91 12.18 -8.49 22.66
N ALA A 92 12.32 -7.18 22.86
CA ALA A 92 13.58 -6.57 23.26
C ALA A 92 14.04 -7.06 24.64
N GLU A 93 13.13 -7.24 25.59
CA GLU A 93 13.41 -7.83 26.91
C GLU A 93 13.85 -9.30 26.78
N ALA A 94 13.22 -10.08 25.91
CA ALA A 94 13.50 -11.51 25.76
C ALA A 94 14.80 -11.82 25.00
N VAL A 95 15.10 -11.08 23.92
CA VAL A 95 16.19 -11.41 22.99
C VAL A 95 17.23 -10.31 22.80
N GLY A 96 17.04 -9.17 23.47
CA GLY A 96 17.86 -7.97 23.28
C GLY A 96 17.39 -7.11 22.10
N LYS A 97 17.68 -5.81 22.19
CA LYS A 97 17.18 -4.77 21.28
C LYS A 97 17.46 -5.08 19.82
N GLU A 98 18.71 -5.37 19.45
CA GLU A 98 19.06 -5.63 18.04
C GLU A 98 18.33 -6.81 17.41
N LYS A 99 18.20 -7.92 18.16
CA LYS A 99 17.47 -9.10 17.69
C LYS A 99 15.98 -8.80 17.57
N ALA A 100 15.42 -8.02 18.49
CA ALA A 100 14.03 -7.57 18.42
C ALA A 100 13.75 -6.68 17.21
N ARG A 101 14.65 -5.74 16.88
CA ARG A 101 14.55 -4.91 15.67
C ARG A 101 14.51 -5.77 14.40
N ARG A 102 15.44 -6.71 14.30
CA ARG A 102 15.50 -7.64 13.16
C ARG A 102 14.23 -8.50 13.09
N ALA A 103 13.75 -9.00 14.22
CA ALA A 103 12.52 -9.78 14.29
C ALA A 103 11.30 -8.96 13.84
N MET A 104 11.17 -7.70 14.25
CA MET A 104 10.08 -6.81 13.81
C MET A 104 10.11 -6.57 12.30
N TYR A 105 11.30 -6.34 11.74
CA TYR A 105 11.50 -6.21 10.29
C TYR A 105 11.09 -7.49 9.55
N ASP A 106 11.66 -8.64 9.93
CA ASP A 106 11.45 -9.91 9.22
C ASP A 106 10.00 -10.38 9.33
N MET A 107 9.35 -10.16 10.48
CA MET A 107 7.94 -10.47 10.69
C MET A 107 7.05 -9.68 9.73
N HIS A 108 7.23 -8.36 9.65
CA HIS A 108 6.39 -7.52 8.78
C HIS A 108 6.70 -7.67 7.30
N PHE A 109 7.95 -7.99 6.95
CA PHE A 109 8.28 -8.41 5.59
C PHE A 109 7.47 -9.66 5.18
N ARG A 110 7.41 -10.68 6.05
CA ARG A 110 6.65 -11.91 5.77
C ARG A 110 5.15 -11.65 5.70
N ILE A 111 4.59 -10.91 6.68
CA ILE A 111 3.17 -10.56 6.70
C ILE A 111 2.78 -9.83 5.42
N MET A 112 3.52 -8.79 5.04
CA MET A 112 3.20 -8.02 3.83
C MET A 112 3.35 -8.87 2.56
N LYS A 113 4.37 -9.73 2.50
CA LYS A 113 4.54 -10.65 1.37
C LYS A 113 3.37 -11.63 1.24
N GLU A 114 2.99 -12.30 2.32
CA GLU A 114 1.85 -13.24 2.33
C GLU A 114 0.55 -12.51 1.99
N GLN A 115 0.35 -11.32 2.53
CA GLN A 115 -0.77 -10.45 2.19
C GLN A 115 -0.81 -10.15 0.69
N LEU A 116 0.27 -9.66 0.09
CA LEU A 116 0.32 -9.33 -1.33
C LEU A 116 0.04 -10.54 -2.23
N GLN A 117 0.43 -11.74 -1.80
CA GLN A 117 0.16 -13.00 -2.50
C GLN A 117 -1.31 -13.44 -2.39
N ALA A 118 -1.97 -13.13 -1.27
CA ALA A 118 -3.35 -13.51 -1.00
C ALA A 118 -4.39 -12.48 -1.47
N LEU A 119 -3.97 -11.24 -1.81
CA LEU A 119 -4.89 -10.19 -2.25
C LEU A 119 -5.60 -10.58 -3.56
N ASP A 120 -6.93 -10.50 -3.54
CA ASP A 120 -7.71 -10.52 -4.77
C ASP A 120 -7.63 -9.15 -5.47
N LEU A 121 -6.72 -9.04 -6.44
CA LEU A 121 -6.52 -7.82 -7.23
C LEU A 121 -7.73 -7.48 -8.12
N ASP A 122 -8.61 -8.43 -8.44
CA ASP A 122 -9.85 -8.15 -9.21
C ASP A 122 -10.93 -7.49 -8.35
N GLU A 123 -10.91 -7.70 -7.03
CA GLU A 123 -11.72 -6.93 -6.09
C GLU A 123 -11.21 -5.48 -5.96
N ILE A 124 -9.90 -5.27 -6.09
CA ILE A 124 -9.27 -3.96 -5.91
C ILE A 124 -9.33 -3.12 -7.18
N PHE A 125 -8.89 -3.67 -8.30
CA PHE A 125 -8.66 -2.95 -9.55
C PHE A 125 -9.71 -3.28 -10.60
N PRO A 126 -9.87 -2.42 -11.64
CA PRO A 126 -10.52 -2.86 -12.87
C PRO A 126 -9.82 -4.14 -13.37
N ARG A 127 -10.57 -5.15 -13.83
CA ARG A 127 -10.02 -6.44 -14.27
C ARG A 127 -8.86 -6.33 -15.27
N PHE A 128 -8.88 -5.32 -16.15
CA PHE A 128 -7.80 -5.10 -17.12
C PHE A 128 -6.51 -4.50 -16.50
N CYS A 129 -6.59 -3.94 -15.30
CA CYS A 129 -5.45 -3.46 -14.50
C CYS A 129 -4.99 -4.49 -13.46
N ALA A 130 -5.85 -5.43 -13.04
CA ALA A 130 -5.53 -6.40 -11.99
C ALA A 130 -4.26 -7.22 -12.31
N SER A 131 -3.96 -7.46 -13.58
CA SER A 131 -2.75 -8.17 -14.01
C SER A 131 -1.45 -7.40 -13.77
N LEU A 132 -1.48 -6.08 -13.51
CA LEU A 132 -0.27 -5.26 -13.37
C LEU A 132 0.59 -5.66 -12.16
N PHE A 133 0.01 -6.25 -11.12
CA PHE A 133 0.69 -6.58 -9.86
C PHE A 133 0.63 -8.07 -9.51
N ARG A 134 0.15 -8.92 -10.42
CA ARG A 134 0.19 -10.39 -10.24
C ARG A 134 1.60 -10.95 -10.42
N GLU A 135 2.37 -10.31 -11.27
CA GLU A 135 3.77 -10.63 -11.53
C GLU A 135 4.58 -9.33 -11.49
N PRO A 136 5.89 -9.41 -11.21
CA PRO A 136 6.80 -8.28 -11.34
C PRO A 136 6.67 -7.59 -12.71
N VAL A 137 6.65 -6.25 -12.67
CA VAL A 137 6.61 -5.45 -13.91
C VAL A 137 7.99 -5.36 -14.53
N ASP A 138 8.07 -5.48 -15.86
CA ASP A 138 9.31 -5.24 -16.61
C ASP A 138 9.55 -3.72 -16.75
N PRO A 139 10.61 -3.15 -16.15
CA PRO A 139 10.89 -1.71 -16.27
C PRO A 139 11.09 -1.26 -17.72
N ALA A 140 11.70 -2.09 -18.56
CA ALA A 140 11.93 -1.77 -19.97
C ALA A 140 10.62 -1.65 -20.75
N LEU A 141 9.57 -2.34 -20.31
CA LEU A 141 8.23 -2.21 -20.88
C LEU A 141 7.60 -0.85 -20.51
N LEU A 142 7.78 -0.40 -19.27
CA LEU A 142 7.27 0.89 -18.82
C LEU A 142 7.98 2.04 -19.53
N GLU A 143 9.30 1.97 -19.69
CA GLU A 143 10.08 2.97 -20.44
C GLU A 143 9.62 3.12 -21.90
N LYS A 144 9.29 2.00 -22.55
CA LYS A 144 8.83 1.97 -23.95
C LYS A 144 7.37 2.42 -24.13
N ASN A 145 6.56 2.41 -23.06
CA ASN A 145 5.15 2.79 -23.12
C ASN A 145 4.80 3.79 -22.00
N PRO A 146 4.92 5.11 -22.26
CA PRO A 146 4.64 6.14 -21.26
C PRO A 146 3.21 6.10 -20.69
N SER A 147 2.22 5.71 -21.50
CA SER A 147 0.84 5.57 -21.02
C SER A 147 0.71 4.42 -20.04
N LEU A 148 1.39 3.30 -20.30
CA LEU A 148 1.43 2.17 -19.38
C LEU A 148 2.20 2.52 -18.10
N ALA A 149 3.34 3.20 -18.20
CA ALA A 149 4.09 3.69 -17.04
C ALA A 149 3.23 4.59 -16.15
N ARG A 150 2.50 5.52 -16.77
CA ARG A 150 1.55 6.38 -16.06
C ARG A 150 0.45 5.57 -15.39
N LEU A 151 -0.21 4.66 -16.12
CA LEU A 151 -1.24 3.80 -15.55
C LEU A 151 -0.72 2.97 -14.37
N TYR A 152 0.49 2.42 -14.52
CA TYR A 152 1.14 1.64 -13.47
C TYR A 152 1.34 2.49 -12.21
N GLY A 153 1.92 3.69 -12.33
CA GLY A 153 2.11 4.59 -11.18
C GLY A 153 0.80 4.99 -10.50
N GLU A 154 -0.28 5.18 -11.27
CA GLU A 154 -1.62 5.43 -10.72
C GLU A 154 -2.14 4.26 -9.87
N MET A 155 -1.98 3.04 -10.38
CA MET A 155 -2.45 1.85 -9.67
C MET A 155 -1.53 1.48 -8.50
N GLU A 156 -0.23 1.73 -8.61
CA GLU A 156 0.74 1.56 -7.51
C GLU A 156 0.43 2.54 -6.37
N SER A 157 0.21 3.81 -6.70
CA SER A 157 -0.18 4.82 -5.70
C SER A 157 -1.48 4.45 -5.00
N MET A 158 -2.46 3.91 -5.75
CA MET A 158 -3.69 3.39 -5.17
C MET A 158 -3.39 2.21 -4.23
N LEU A 159 -2.58 1.23 -4.65
CA LEU A 159 -2.25 0.07 -3.83
C LEU A 159 -1.52 0.48 -2.54
N LEU A 160 -0.53 1.36 -2.64
CA LEU A 160 0.18 1.92 -1.49
C LEU A 160 -0.76 2.61 -0.51
N ARG A 161 -1.69 3.42 -1.03
CA ARG A 161 -2.70 4.08 -0.20
C ARG A 161 -3.56 3.06 0.53
N LEU A 162 -4.03 2.02 -0.16
CA LEU A 162 -4.87 0.96 0.42
C LEU A 162 -4.15 0.17 1.51
N LEU A 163 -2.90 -0.22 1.26
CA LEU A 163 -2.13 -1.13 2.14
C LEU A 163 -1.44 -0.44 3.31
N PHE A 164 -1.23 0.88 3.24
CA PHE A 164 -0.52 1.63 4.27
C PHE A 164 -1.36 2.75 4.87
N SER A 165 -1.75 3.75 4.05
CA SER A 165 -2.42 4.96 4.55
C SER A 165 -3.78 4.65 5.16
N GLU A 166 -4.59 3.89 4.43
CA GLU A 166 -5.97 3.60 4.81
C GLU A 166 -6.08 2.50 5.88
N SER A 167 -5.03 1.70 6.05
CA SER A 167 -4.87 0.74 7.16
C SER A 167 -4.21 1.34 8.41
N GLY A 168 -3.87 2.64 8.39
CA GLY A 168 -3.35 3.34 9.57
C GLY A 168 -1.86 3.18 9.85
N TRP A 169 -1.07 2.66 8.91
CA TRP A 169 0.40 2.51 9.07
C TRP A 169 1.16 3.83 8.90
N GLY A 170 0.60 4.76 8.12
CA GLY A 170 1.25 6.01 7.71
C GLY A 170 1.07 6.23 6.21
N SER A 171 1.52 7.37 5.70
CA SER A 171 1.35 7.76 4.30
C SER A 171 2.68 7.75 3.54
N PRO A 172 3.05 6.63 2.89
CA PRO A 172 4.27 6.53 2.10
C PRO A 172 4.14 7.32 0.78
N THR A 173 5.24 7.95 0.38
CA THR A 173 5.44 8.57 -0.93
C THR A 173 6.75 8.04 -1.51
N PHE A 174 6.68 7.48 -2.72
CA PHE A 174 7.84 6.98 -3.46
C PHE A 174 8.47 8.11 -4.27
N ASP A 175 9.80 8.15 -4.34
CA ASP A 175 10.50 9.12 -5.18
C ASP A 175 10.45 8.76 -6.67
N THR A 176 10.50 7.46 -6.97
CA THR A 176 10.37 6.90 -8.32
C THR A 176 9.52 5.63 -8.31
N THR A 177 8.95 5.33 -9.47
CA THR A 177 8.15 4.14 -9.77
C THR A 177 8.82 3.39 -10.92
N PRO A 178 8.81 2.04 -10.97
CA PRO A 178 8.21 1.09 -10.01
C PRO A 178 9.14 0.72 -8.84
N VAL A 179 10.43 1.05 -8.94
CA VAL A 179 11.41 0.76 -7.89
C VAL A 179 11.88 2.10 -7.31
N PRO A 180 11.42 2.50 -6.11
CA PRO A 180 11.91 3.69 -5.44
C PRO A 180 13.32 3.45 -4.90
N GLY A 181 14.19 4.46 -4.98
CA GLY A 181 15.42 4.49 -4.20
C GLY A 181 15.17 4.98 -2.78
N ARG A 182 14.12 5.79 -2.60
CA ARG A 182 13.76 6.41 -1.32
C ARG A 182 12.25 6.47 -1.13
N VAL A 183 11.82 6.19 0.09
CA VAL A 183 10.43 6.35 0.52
C VAL A 183 10.36 7.30 1.71
N THR A 184 9.46 8.28 1.63
CA THR A 184 9.12 9.15 2.77
C THR A 184 7.77 8.73 3.32
N VAL A 185 7.69 8.45 4.61
CA VAL A 185 6.46 8.05 5.30
C VAL A 185 6.06 9.13 6.27
N ARG A 186 4.93 9.77 5.98
CA ARG A 186 4.33 10.76 6.88
C ARG A 186 3.47 10.06 7.91
N LYS A 187 3.49 10.55 9.14
CA LYS A 187 2.64 10.03 10.23
C LYS A 187 2.77 8.51 10.40
N SER A 188 4.01 7.99 10.35
CA SER A 188 4.27 6.57 10.63
C SER A 188 3.74 6.22 12.02
N VAL A 189 2.99 5.12 12.13
CA VAL A 189 2.43 4.68 13.40
C VAL A 189 3.55 4.43 14.41
N GLU A 190 4.60 3.71 14.04
CA GLU A 190 5.71 3.35 14.94
C GLU A 190 6.40 4.60 15.52
N SER A 191 6.62 5.63 14.71
CA SER A 191 7.27 6.86 15.19
C SER A 191 6.38 7.73 16.05
N GLN A 192 5.05 7.55 16.01
CA GLN A 192 4.14 8.27 16.91
C GLN A 192 4.13 7.69 18.32
N TRP A 193 4.31 6.38 18.47
CA TRP A 193 4.28 5.71 19.78
C TRP A 193 5.63 5.70 20.46
N ILE A 194 6.71 5.49 19.70
CA ILE A 194 8.05 5.27 20.26
C ILE A 194 8.79 6.61 20.48
N ARG A 195 8.14 7.76 20.24
CA ARG A 195 8.77 9.08 20.44
C ARG A 195 8.70 9.56 21.90
N PRO A 196 9.74 10.24 22.40
CA PRO A 196 11.01 10.51 21.73
C PRO A 196 11.95 9.28 21.73
N SER A 197 12.79 9.18 20.70
CA SER A 197 13.83 8.15 20.57
C SER A 197 15.16 8.78 20.15
N GLU A 198 16.27 8.18 20.57
CA GLU A 198 17.62 8.57 20.15
C GLU A 198 17.99 8.03 18.75
N GLU A 199 17.20 7.10 18.22
CA GLU A 199 17.47 6.40 16.97
C GLU A 199 16.19 6.12 16.16
N PRO A 200 16.31 5.79 14.86
CA PRO A 200 15.18 5.33 14.03
C PRO A 200 14.54 4.05 14.55
N VAL A 201 13.20 3.96 14.50
CA VAL A 201 12.38 2.95 15.21
C VAL A 201 11.32 2.26 14.34
N CYS A 202 11.16 2.65 13.08
CA CYS A 202 10.11 2.13 12.21
C CYS A 202 10.52 0.82 11.52
N TYR A 203 10.84 -0.21 12.30
CA TYR A 203 11.35 -1.48 11.77
C TYR A 203 10.26 -2.29 11.04
N ALA A 204 9.02 -2.25 11.52
CA ALA A 204 7.89 -2.91 10.88
C ALA A 204 7.56 -2.27 9.52
N MET A 205 7.56 -0.93 9.46
CA MET A 205 7.40 -0.17 8.23
C MET A 205 8.50 -0.50 7.22
N ALA A 206 9.76 -0.54 7.65
CA ALA A 206 10.87 -0.92 6.79
C ALA A 206 10.66 -2.33 6.18
N GLY A 207 10.31 -3.32 7.01
CA GLY A 207 10.03 -4.69 6.53
C GLY A 207 8.87 -4.73 5.52
N SER A 208 7.80 -3.99 5.80
CA SER A 208 6.62 -3.91 4.93
C SER A 208 6.94 -3.23 3.58
N LEU A 209 7.68 -2.12 3.59
CA LEU A 209 8.11 -1.42 2.38
C LEU A 209 9.02 -2.30 1.51
N ALA A 210 9.98 -3.00 2.13
CA ALA A 210 10.85 -3.93 1.43
C ALA A 210 10.07 -5.06 0.76
N ALA A 211 9.10 -5.67 1.45
CA ALA A 211 8.26 -6.71 0.89
C ALA A 211 7.40 -6.19 -0.27
N PHE A 212 6.81 -5.01 -0.12
CA PHE A 212 6.03 -4.37 -1.18
C PHE A 212 6.85 -4.16 -2.45
N VAL A 213 8.02 -3.53 -2.32
CA VAL A 213 8.86 -3.23 -3.49
C VAL A 213 9.42 -4.51 -4.10
N THR A 214 9.80 -5.51 -3.29
CA THR A 214 10.20 -6.84 -3.80
C THR A 214 9.10 -7.53 -4.60
N HIS A 215 7.84 -7.42 -4.16
CA HIS A 215 6.72 -8.03 -4.88
C HIS A 215 6.54 -7.41 -6.26
N ILE A 216 6.56 -6.08 -6.35
CA ILE A 216 6.28 -5.38 -7.60
C ILE A 216 7.46 -5.36 -8.58
N SER A 217 8.70 -5.38 -8.07
CA SER A 217 9.91 -5.35 -8.88
C SER A 217 10.43 -6.73 -9.24
N GLY A 218 10.09 -7.76 -8.43
CA GLY A 218 10.67 -9.10 -8.53
C GLY A 218 12.12 -9.18 -8.03
N GLU A 219 12.68 -8.07 -7.55
CA GLU A 219 14.03 -8.00 -7.02
C GLU A 219 14.02 -8.16 -5.50
N LYS A 220 15.08 -8.72 -4.92
CA LYS A 220 15.23 -8.74 -3.46
C LYS A 220 15.61 -7.34 -2.98
N ILE A 221 14.73 -6.71 -2.21
CA ILE A 221 14.91 -5.36 -1.69
C ILE A 221 15.06 -5.42 -0.18
N GLU A 222 15.96 -4.61 0.35
CA GLU A 222 16.11 -4.32 1.77
C GLU A 222 15.84 -2.83 1.99
N ALA A 223 15.07 -2.50 3.02
CA ALA A 223 14.76 -1.12 3.37
C ALA A 223 15.40 -0.76 4.71
N ARG A 224 16.00 0.43 4.78
CA ARG A 224 16.64 0.96 5.99
C ARG A 224 16.11 2.36 6.28
N GLU A 225 15.60 2.57 7.49
CA GLU A 225 15.22 3.91 7.96
C GLU A 225 16.49 4.74 8.21
N THR A 226 16.57 5.92 7.60
CA THR A 226 17.71 6.84 7.72
C THR A 226 17.36 8.13 8.47
N ARG A 227 16.07 8.46 8.57
CA ARG A 227 15.53 9.60 9.34
C ARG A 227 14.19 9.19 9.93
N CYS A 228 13.90 9.61 11.16
CA CYS A 228 12.69 9.19 11.86
C CYS A 228 12.01 10.33 12.60
N ALA A 229 10.69 10.40 12.53
CA ALA A 229 9.95 11.42 13.28
C ALA A 229 10.06 11.24 14.81
N ALA A 230 10.41 10.04 15.28
CA ALA A 230 10.68 9.80 16.70
C ALA A 230 11.98 10.46 17.19
N THR A 231 12.93 10.75 16.28
CA THR A 231 14.19 11.44 16.57
C THR A 231 14.10 12.95 16.36
N GLY A 232 12.89 13.49 16.17
CA GLY A 232 12.65 14.93 15.97
C GLY A 232 12.59 15.39 14.50
N GLU A 233 12.71 14.49 13.53
CA GLU A 233 12.51 14.81 12.12
C GLU A 233 11.00 15.05 11.81
N PRO A 234 10.65 15.78 10.73
CA PRO A 234 9.25 15.99 10.37
C PRO A 234 8.56 14.68 9.93
N ASP A 235 9.28 13.82 9.20
CA ASP A 235 8.78 12.59 8.61
C ASP A 235 9.85 11.49 8.66
N CYS A 236 9.42 10.24 8.49
CA CYS A 236 10.33 9.09 8.39
C CYS A 236 10.82 8.93 6.96
N THR A 237 12.11 8.64 6.76
CA THR A 237 12.71 8.40 5.45
C THR A 237 13.43 7.06 5.41
N PHE A 238 13.18 6.29 4.36
CA PHE A 238 13.75 4.97 4.13
C PHE A 238 14.53 4.97 2.82
N VAL A 239 15.70 4.34 2.83
CA VAL A 239 16.47 4.01 1.63
C VAL A 239 16.21 2.55 1.28
N LEU A 240 15.99 2.26 0.01
CA LEU A 240 15.74 0.91 -0.50
C LEU A 240 16.89 0.49 -1.39
N GLU A 241 17.47 -0.66 -1.07
CA GLU A 241 18.67 -1.19 -1.71
C GLU A 241 18.41 -2.61 -2.21
N ARG A 242 18.95 -2.93 -3.39
CA ARG A 242 18.95 -4.30 -3.91
C ARG A 242 19.88 -5.16 -3.06
N LYS A 243 19.37 -6.30 -2.62
CA LYS A 243 20.18 -7.32 -1.95
C LYS A 243 20.76 -8.26 -2.99
N ALA A 244 22.09 -8.40 -2.99
CA ALA A 244 22.81 -9.36 -3.81
C ALA A 244 22.34 -10.81 -3.55
#